data_AF-A9DDB9-F1
#
_entry.id   AF-A9DDB9-F1
#
_cell.length_a   1.000
_cell.length_b   1.000
_cell.length_c   1.000
_cell.angle_alpha   90.00
_cell.angle_beta   90.00
_cell.angle_gamma   90.00
#
_symmetry.space_group_name_H-M   'P 1'
#
loop_
_entity.id
_entity.type
_entity.pdbx_description
1 polymer ?
#
loop_
_entity_poly.entity_id
_entity_poly.type
_entity_poly.pdbx_seq_one_letter_code
_entity_poly.pdbx_strand_id
1 'polypeptide(L)'
;MAGRITPMSMVMTMADKRDWHSDPITSDTLIDGGYKTTQNVRRFFKAQIGDHFKFDRAFMAWMKSRQGATMGDAVREWCAREAGK
;
A
#
# COMPACT_ATOMS: atom_id res chain seq x y z
N MET A 1 -28.76 -19.25 -7.84
CA MET A 1 -27.36 -19.38 -7.40
C MET A 1 -26.86 -17.99 -7.03
N ALA A 2 -26.96 -17.61 -5.76
CA ALA A 2 -26.59 -16.28 -5.29
C ALA A 2 -25.11 -16.28 -4.91
N GLY A 3 -24.27 -15.72 -5.77
CA GLY A 3 -22.88 -15.40 -5.44
C GLY A 3 -22.88 -14.25 -4.44
N ARG A 4 -22.54 -14.55 -3.18
CA ARG A 4 -22.31 -13.53 -2.15
C ARG A 4 -21.06 -12.75 -2.52
N ILE A 5 -21.27 -11.61 -3.17
CA ILE A 5 -20.32 -10.50 -3.16
C ILE A 5 -20.38 -9.92 -1.75
N THR A 6 -19.37 -10.21 -0.94
CA THR A 6 -19.19 -9.58 0.37
C THR A 6 -19.10 -8.06 0.17
N PRO A 7 -19.91 -7.24 0.85
CA PRO A 7 -19.71 -5.79 0.79
C PRO A 7 -18.40 -5.45 1.48
N MET A 8 -17.43 -4.91 0.71
CA MET A 8 -16.21 -4.30 1.23
C MET A 8 -16.55 -2.96 1.90
N SER A 9 -17.34 -2.98 2.97
CA SER A 9 -17.54 -1.82 3.85
C SER A 9 -18.19 -2.28 5.15
N MET A 10 -17.38 -2.65 6.14
CA MET A 10 -17.79 -2.64 7.53
C MET A 10 -16.56 -2.50 8.42
N VAL A 11 -16.52 -1.39 9.18
CA VAL A 11 -15.53 -0.97 10.19
C VAL A 11 -14.17 -0.49 9.63
N MET A 12 -14.10 0.78 9.22
CA MET A 12 -12.86 1.57 9.29
C MET A 12 -12.93 2.41 10.57
N THR A 13 -13.11 1.73 11.70
CA THR A 13 -13.17 2.35 13.03
C THR A 13 -11.78 2.24 13.63
N MET A 14 -11.10 3.37 13.78
CA MET A 14 -9.84 3.55 14.52
C MET A 14 -8.81 2.46 14.24
N ALA A 15 -8.25 2.45 13.03
CA ALA A 15 -7.17 1.54 12.64
C ALA A 15 -6.13 1.46 13.77
N ASP A 16 -6.04 0.29 14.41
CA ASP A 16 -4.93 -0.06 15.28
C ASP A 16 -3.66 0.29 14.52
N LYS A 17 -2.94 1.28 15.05
CA LYS A 17 -1.79 1.88 14.38
C LYS A 17 -0.72 0.80 14.21
N ARG A 18 -0.57 0.27 13.01
CA ARG A 18 0.39 -0.79 12.69
C ARG A 18 1.83 -0.30 12.88
N ASP A 19 2.71 -1.20 13.29
CA ASP A 19 4.15 -0.94 13.28
C ASP A 19 4.72 -1.19 11.88
N TRP A 20 4.80 -0.12 11.10
CA TRP A 20 5.40 -0.13 9.76
C TRP A 20 6.88 -0.57 9.74
N HIS A 21 7.58 -0.64 10.88
CA HIS A 21 8.95 -1.13 10.95
C HIS A 21 9.04 -2.66 11.01
N SER A 22 8.12 -3.32 11.70
CA SER A 22 8.27 -4.72 12.10
C SER A 22 7.15 -5.63 11.59
N ASP A 23 5.94 -5.10 11.44
CA ASP A 23 4.78 -5.91 11.09
C ASP A 23 4.86 -6.44 9.66
N PRO A 24 4.39 -7.68 9.38
CA PRO A 24 4.37 -8.23 8.02
C PRO A 24 3.50 -7.40 7.08
N ILE A 25 4.07 -6.98 5.94
CA ILE A 25 3.35 -6.23 4.91
C ILE A 25 2.95 -7.18 3.78
N THR A 26 1.66 -7.21 3.47
CA THR A 26 1.05 -7.98 2.38
C THR A 26 0.36 -7.03 1.40
N SER A 27 -0.02 -7.54 0.24
CA SER A 27 -0.78 -6.76 -0.75
C SER A 27 -2.09 -6.21 -0.21
N ASP A 28 -2.76 -6.92 0.70
CA ASP A 28 -4.01 -6.50 1.34
C ASP A 28 -3.83 -5.54 2.52
N THR A 29 -2.58 -5.24 2.92
CA THR A 29 -2.30 -4.30 4.01
C THR A 29 -2.79 -2.91 3.63
N LEU A 30 -3.63 -2.31 4.48
CA LEU A 30 -4.13 -0.94 4.28
C LEU A 30 -3.07 0.10 4.62
N ILE A 31 -3.04 1.17 3.82
CA ILE A 31 -2.27 2.38 4.09
C ILE A 31 -3.06 3.23 5.09
N ASP A 32 -2.62 3.21 6.35
CA ASP A 32 -3.18 4.00 7.43
C ASP A 32 -2.56 5.41 7.53
N GLY A 33 -3.16 6.28 8.35
CA GLY A 33 -2.65 7.63 8.60
C GLY A 33 -1.29 7.68 9.33
N GLY A 34 -0.81 6.55 9.85
CA GLY A 34 0.50 6.37 10.46
C GLY A 34 1.58 5.85 9.51
N TYR A 35 1.31 5.75 8.21
CA TYR A 35 2.25 5.26 7.21
C TYR A 35 3.62 5.91 7.30
N LYS A 36 4.67 5.07 7.31
CA LYS A 36 6.06 5.48 7.27
C LYS A 36 6.80 4.69 6.21
N THR A 37 7.63 5.39 5.42
CA THR A 37 8.53 4.75 4.45
C THR A 37 9.73 4.12 5.18
N THR A 38 9.51 2.99 5.84
CA THR A 38 10.56 2.25 6.57
C THR A 38 11.31 1.30 5.63
N GLN A 39 12.37 0.67 6.17
CA GLN A 39 13.09 -0.39 5.46
C GLN A 39 12.23 -1.62 5.18
N ASN A 40 11.24 -1.93 6.03
CA ASN A 40 10.30 -3.03 5.82
C ASN A 40 9.38 -2.74 4.62
N VAL A 41 8.83 -1.53 4.53
CA VAL A 41 8.04 -1.08 3.36
C VAL A 41 8.87 -1.16 2.08
N ARG A 42 10.14 -0.73 2.11
CA ARG A 42 11.04 -0.83 0.95
C ARG A 42 11.27 -2.28 0.53
N ARG A 43 11.44 -3.21 1.49
CA ARG A 43 11.61 -4.65 1.20
C ARG A 43 10.36 -5.21 0.52
N PHE A 44 9.18 -4.85 1.00
CA PHE A 44 7.91 -5.24 0.37
C PHE A 44 7.87 -4.79 -1.10
N PHE A 45 8.08 -3.50 -1.38
CA PHE A 45 8.01 -3.02 -2.77
C PHE A 45 9.08 -3.66 -3.67
N LYS A 46 10.31 -3.82 -3.18
CA LYS A 46 11.36 -4.51 -3.93
C LYS A 46 11.02 -5.97 -4.21
N ALA A 47 10.36 -6.67 -3.29
CA ALA A 47 9.92 -8.05 -3.52
C ALA A 47 8.81 -8.15 -4.58
N GLN A 48 7.94 -7.14 -4.68
CA GLN A 48 6.84 -7.11 -5.66
C GLN A 48 7.26 -6.61 -7.04
N ILE A 49 8.16 -5.62 -7.08
CA ILE A 49 8.51 -4.88 -8.30
C ILE A 49 9.91 -5.24 -8.80
N GLY A 50 10.86 -5.45 -7.88
CA GLY A 50 12.27 -5.65 -8.18
C GLY A 50 13.17 -4.50 -7.74
N ASP A 51 14.48 -4.66 -7.94
CA ASP A 51 15.50 -3.74 -7.41
C ASP A 51 15.50 -2.33 -8.03
N HIS A 52 14.86 -2.18 -9.19
CA HIS A 52 14.69 -0.89 -9.86
C HIS A 52 13.68 0.02 -9.15
N PHE A 53 12.89 -0.51 -8.21
CA PHE A 53 11.95 0.26 -7.42
C PHE A 53 12.59 1.44 -6.67
N LYS A 54 11.98 2.62 -6.80
CA LYS A 54 12.37 3.85 -6.10
C LYS A 54 11.14 4.58 -5.59
N PHE A 55 11.22 5.05 -4.34
CA PHE A 55 10.28 6.04 -3.82
C PHE A 55 10.61 7.40 -4.42
N ASP A 56 9.86 7.82 -5.42
CA ASP A 56 9.92 9.19 -5.90
C ASP A 56 8.93 10.10 -5.15
N ARG A 57 9.08 11.42 -5.36
CA ARG A 57 8.27 12.44 -4.69
C ARG A 57 6.78 12.34 -5.05
N ALA A 58 6.46 12.00 -6.29
CA ALA A 58 5.09 11.96 -6.77
C ALA A 58 4.34 10.75 -6.21
N PHE A 59 5.00 9.60 -6.16
CA PHE A 59 4.50 8.39 -5.55
C PHE A 59 4.34 8.55 -4.03
N MET A 60 5.31 9.16 -3.34
CA MET A 60 5.21 9.47 -1.91
C MET A 60 4.04 10.42 -1.61
N ALA A 61 3.78 11.40 -2.46
CA ALA A 61 2.62 12.28 -2.33
C ALA A 61 1.30 11.50 -2.46
N TRP A 62 1.21 10.60 -3.45
CA TRP A 62 0.05 9.73 -3.62
C TRP A 62 -0.18 8.82 -2.42
N MET A 63 0.86 8.19 -1.87
CA MET A 63 0.75 7.32 -0.69
C MET A 63 0.12 8.06 0.50
N LYS A 64 0.51 9.34 0.70
CA LYS A 64 -0.01 10.17 1.79
C LYS A 64 -1.46 10.63 1.55
N SER A 65 -1.85 10.85 0.30
CA SER A 65 -3.22 11.29 -0.03
C SER A 65 -4.22 10.14 -0.12
N ARG A 66 -3.75 8.90 -0.29
CA ARG A 66 -4.59 7.72 -0.56
C ARG A 66 -4.74 6.83 0.67
N GLN A 67 -5.19 7.41 1.79
CA GLN A 67 -5.53 6.63 2.99
C GLN A 67 -6.66 5.63 2.68
N GLY A 68 -6.52 4.40 3.17
CA GLY A 68 -7.47 3.31 2.89
C GLY A 68 -7.22 2.56 1.58
N ALA A 69 -6.25 2.96 0.75
CA ALA A 69 -5.76 2.10 -0.32
C ALA A 69 -4.90 0.96 0.24
N THR A 70 -4.78 -0.11 -0.54
CA THR A 70 -3.94 -1.25 -0.15
C THR A 70 -2.49 -1.06 -0.65
N MET A 71 -1.56 -1.79 -0.05
CA MET A 71 -0.17 -1.87 -0.54
C MET A 71 -0.10 -2.48 -1.95
N GLY A 72 -1.05 -3.34 -2.33
CA GLY A 72 -1.20 -3.83 -3.70
C GLY A 72 -1.61 -2.72 -4.68
N ASP A 73 -2.51 -1.82 -4.28
CA ASP A 73 -2.86 -0.64 -5.08
C ASP A 73 -1.65 0.28 -5.25
N ALA A 74 -0.82 0.41 -4.22
CA ALA A 74 0.42 1.18 -4.31
C ALA A 74 1.42 0.59 -5.31
N VAL A 75 1.55 -0.75 -5.38
CA VAL A 75 2.39 -1.42 -6.38
C VAL A 75 1.88 -1.13 -7.80
N ARG A 76 0.56 -1.25 -8.00
CA ARG A 76 -0.08 -0.98 -9.30
C ARG A 76 0.11 0.46 -9.73
N GLU A 77 -0.09 1.40 -8.81
CA GLU A 77 0.11 2.83 -9.02
C GLU A 77 1.56 3.13 -9.42
N TRP A 78 2.53 2.55 -8.70
CA TRP A 78 3.94 2.74 -9.03
C TRP A 78 4.27 2.23 -10.44
N CYS A 79 3.81 1.03 -10.78
CA CYS A 79 4.03 0.44 -12.11
C CYS A 79 3.39 1.29 -13.22
N ALA A 80 2.19 1.81 -13.01
CA ALA A 80 1.52 2.70 -13.95
C ALA A 80 2.29 4.01 -14.18
N ARG A 81 2.90 4.57 -13.13
CA ARG A 81 3.74 5.78 -13.22
C ARG A 81 5.03 5.54 -13.98
N GLU A 82 5.65 4.38 -13.77
CA GLU A 82 6.90 4.01 -14.45
C GLU A 82 6.68 3.70 -15.92
N ALA A 83 5.58 3.06 -16.28
CA ALA A 83 5.22 2.83 -17.68
C ALA A 83 4.91 4.13 -18.46
N GLY A 84 4.59 5.22 -17.76
CA GLY A 84 4.35 6.54 -18.34
C GLY A 84 5.58 7.46 -18.36
N LYS A 85 6.75 6.99 -17.92
CA LYS A 85 8.03 7.70 -18.06
C LYS A 85 8.68 7.38 -19.40
#